data_AF-A0A383D202-F1
#
_entry.id   AF-A0A383D202-F1
#
_cell.length_a   1.000
_cell.length_b   1.000
_cell.length_c   1.000
_cell.angle_alpha   90.00
_cell.angle_beta   90.00
_cell.angle_gamma   90.00
#
_symmetry.space_group_name_H-M   'P 1'
#
loop_
_entity.id
_entity.type
_entity.pdbx_description
1 polymer ?
#
loop_
_entity_poly.entity_id
_entity_poly.type
_entity_poly.pdbx_seq_one_letter_code
_entity_poly.pdbx_strand_id
1 'polypeptide(L)'
;FDRYASEADHVIVSGRVKPHTGFVGEIESGLHKMMLIGLGKHKGATIYHQAIVHYSFDRIIRGVAQQVIDNCGVLFGLAMVENQYDETAMIDAVPPDRFAEREKELLILAKKWMPRLPFDQVDLLVIDAMGKNISGSGIDTNVVGRKYNDHAAAEKEFPKVTRILVRGLTPETHGNAAGIGMAEYCHKRLVDGMNVDATVINCITGNAPSGAAIPIHFATDTECLEKALQTVGFVKP
;
A
#
# COMPACT_ATOMS: atom_id res chain seq x y z
N PHE A 1 8.70 -19.59 4.37
CA PHE A 1 8.08 -19.93 3.09
C PHE A 1 6.85 -20.76 3.36
N ASP A 2 5.85 -20.71 2.50
CA ASP A 2 4.59 -21.44 2.65
C ASP A 2 4.86 -22.93 2.49
N ARG A 3 4.15 -23.78 3.25
CA ARG A 3 4.40 -25.22 3.25
C ARG A 3 4.22 -25.83 1.86
N TYR A 4 3.14 -25.49 1.15
CA TYR A 4 2.88 -26.03 -0.18
C TYR A 4 3.93 -25.56 -1.18
N ALA A 5 4.32 -24.29 -1.10
CA ALA A 5 5.36 -23.75 -1.97
C ALA A 5 6.75 -24.36 -1.67
N SER A 6 7.07 -24.70 -0.41
CA SER A 6 8.35 -25.33 -0.07
C SER A 6 8.43 -26.81 -0.42
N GLU A 7 7.30 -27.49 -0.54
CA GLU A 7 7.22 -28.92 -0.88
C GLU A 7 7.05 -29.17 -2.39
N ALA A 8 6.87 -28.11 -3.20
CA ALA A 8 6.71 -28.22 -4.64
C ALA A 8 8.05 -28.47 -5.35
N ASP A 9 8.03 -29.24 -6.45
CA ASP A 9 9.22 -29.42 -7.31
C ASP A 9 9.69 -28.08 -7.89
N HIS A 10 8.73 -27.22 -8.27
CA HIS A 10 8.96 -25.90 -8.82
C HIS A 10 7.93 -24.89 -8.33
N VAL A 11 8.39 -23.67 -8.08
CA VAL A 11 7.56 -22.53 -7.69
C VAL A 11 7.65 -21.44 -8.76
N ILE A 12 6.50 -20.98 -9.23
CA ILE A 12 6.38 -19.76 -10.05
C ILE A 12 5.88 -18.65 -9.15
N VAL A 13 6.64 -17.56 -9.05
CA VAL A 13 6.26 -16.42 -8.22
C VAL A 13 5.54 -15.39 -9.08
N SER A 14 4.26 -15.11 -8.81
CA SER A 14 3.56 -14.01 -9.48
C SER A 14 3.49 -12.78 -8.57
N GLY A 15 3.79 -11.60 -9.11
CA GLY A 15 3.82 -10.36 -8.34
C GLY A 15 3.61 -9.12 -9.18
N ARG A 16 2.80 -8.20 -8.66
CA ARG A 16 2.62 -6.86 -9.22
C ARG A 16 3.77 -5.95 -8.80
N VAL A 17 4.54 -5.48 -9.77
CA VAL A 17 5.59 -4.49 -9.57
C VAL A 17 4.96 -3.10 -9.52
N LYS A 18 4.99 -2.49 -8.34
CA LYS A 18 4.46 -1.13 -8.14
C LYS A 18 5.14 -0.42 -6.97
N PRO A 19 5.09 0.93 -6.95
CA PRO A 19 5.47 1.68 -5.76
C PRO A 19 4.72 1.17 -4.53
N HIS A 20 5.47 0.91 -3.47
CA HIS A 20 4.94 0.46 -2.19
C HIS A 20 4.14 1.59 -1.53
N THR A 21 3.37 1.30 -0.50
CA THR A 21 2.58 2.33 0.18
C THR A 21 3.32 2.99 1.36
N GLY A 22 4.24 2.27 2.02
CA GLY A 22 4.92 2.75 3.23
C GLY A 22 6.45 2.73 3.23
N PHE A 23 7.11 2.41 2.11
CA PHE A 23 8.57 2.50 2.01
C PHE A 23 9.00 2.82 0.57
N VAL A 24 10.26 3.22 0.40
CA VAL A 24 10.85 3.57 -0.90
C VAL A 24 12.18 2.86 -1.07
N GLY A 25 12.45 2.38 -2.28
CA GLY A 25 13.72 1.74 -2.64
C GLY A 25 13.85 1.57 -4.14
N GLU A 26 14.95 0.98 -4.58
CA GLU A 26 15.13 0.54 -5.98
C GLU A 26 14.22 -0.65 -6.31
N ILE A 27 13.88 -1.45 -5.30
CA ILE A 27 12.88 -2.52 -5.37
C ILE A 27 11.81 -2.22 -4.31
N GLU A 28 10.54 -2.29 -4.71
CA GLU A 28 9.39 -1.99 -3.87
C GLU A 28 8.43 -3.19 -3.79
N SER A 29 7.21 -3.10 -4.33
CA SER A 29 6.35 -4.28 -4.49
C SER A 29 6.77 -5.07 -5.73
N GLY A 30 6.55 -6.39 -5.73
CA GLY A 30 6.81 -7.26 -6.87
C GLY A 30 7.22 -8.67 -6.42
N LEU A 31 8.08 -9.33 -7.20
CA LEU A 31 8.48 -10.73 -7.02
C LEU A 31 9.18 -10.96 -5.67
N HIS A 32 10.19 -10.13 -5.34
CA HIS A 32 10.88 -10.23 -4.05
C HIS A 32 9.93 -10.11 -2.87
N LYS A 33 9.03 -9.11 -2.90
CA LYS A 33 8.03 -8.93 -1.84
C LYS A 33 7.07 -10.11 -1.74
N MET A 34 6.68 -10.70 -2.88
CA MET A 34 5.84 -11.89 -2.89
C MET A 34 6.56 -13.11 -2.32
N MET A 35 7.85 -13.29 -2.57
CA MET A 35 8.62 -14.38 -1.94
C MET A 35 8.74 -14.22 -0.43
N LEU A 36 9.10 -13.01 0.04
CA LEU A 36 9.40 -12.78 1.44
C LEU A 36 8.12 -12.65 2.29
N ILE A 37 7.18 -11.82 1.86
CA ILE A 37 5.97 -11.50 2.62
C ILE A 37 4.81 -12.40 2.17
N GLY A 38 4.53 -12.48 0.87
CA GLY A 38 3.39 -13.24 0.33
C GLY A 38 3.45 -14.74 0.66
N LEU A 39 4.53 -15.39 0.25
CA LEU A 39 4.85 -16.78 0.57
C LEU A 39 5.41 -16.93 1.99
N GLY A 40 5.69 -15.83 2.69
CA GLY A 40 5.93 -15.84 4.13
C GLY A 40 4.66 -16.08 4.97
N LYS A 41 3.47 -15.83 4.38
CA LYS A 41 2.17 -15.80 5.08
C LYS A 41 2.26 -14.89 6.31
N HIS A 42 1.41 -15.11 7.32
CA HIS A 42 1.37 -14.28 8.52
C HIS A 42 2.72 -14.22 9.24
N LYS A 43 3.37 -15.37 9.50
CA LYS A 43 4.63 -15.42 10.25
C LYS A 43 5.77 -14.68 9.53
N GLY A 44 5.95 -14.95 8.24
CA GLY A 44 6.97 -14.26 7.45
C GLY A 44 6.67 -12.78 7.30
N ALA A 45 5.40 -12.42 7.04
CA ALA A 45 4.99 -11.01 7.00
C ALA A 45 5.33 -10.28 8.30
N THR A 46 4.99 -10.82 9.47
CA THR A 46 5.34 -10.21 10.76
C THR A 46 6.85 -10.00 10.91
N ILE A 47 7.66 -11.02 10.63
CA ILE A 47 9.13 -10.94 10.77
C ILE A 47 9.72 -9.87 9.84
N TYR A 48 9.33 -9.85 8.56
CA TYR A 48 9.89 -8.91 7.62
C TYR A 48 9.42 -7.47 7.88
N HIS A 49 8.17 -7.25 8.29
CA HIS A 49 7.74 -5.91 8.72
C HIS A 49 8.50 -5.44 9.95
N GLN A 50 8.81 -6.32 10.93
CA GLN A 50 9.66 -5.96 12.06
C GLN A 50 11.07 -5.57 11.61
N ALA A 51 11.65 -6.31 10.67
CA ALA A 51 12.96 -5.96 10.11
C ALA A 51 12.95 -4.61 9.37
N ILE A 52 11.86 -4.29 8.64
CA ILE A 52 11.72 -3.03 7.87
C ILE A 52 11.78 -1.78 8.77
N VAL A 53 11.44 -1.91 10.05
CA VAL A 53 11.56 -0.81 11.02
C VAL A 53 13.01 -0.34 11.18
N HIS A 54 13.97 -1.25 11.07
CA HIS A 54 15.39 -0.96 11.30
C HIS A 54 16.27 -1.07 10.06
N TYR A 55 15.79 -1.72 9.01
CA TYR A 55 16.55 -2.00 7.79
C TYR A 55 15.74 -1.64 6.55
N SER A 56 16.39 -1.07 5.54
CA SER A 56 15.73 -0.85 4.25
C SER A 56 15.28 -2.17 3.63
N PHE A 57 14.19 -2.12 2.85
CA PHE A 57 13.70 -3.31 2.16
C PHE A 57 14.75 -3.87 1.17
N ASP A 58 15.53 -3.00 0.52
CA ASP A 58 16.66 -3.39 -0.33
C ASP A 58 17.73 -4.20 0.46
N ARG A 59 18.08 -3.75 1.68
CA ARG A 59 19.02 -4.48 2.54
C ARG A 59 18.48 -5.85 2.93
N ILE A 60 17.19 -5.94 3.22
CA ILE A 60 16.53 -7.22 3.55
C ILE A 60 16.59 -8.15 2.33
N ILE A 61 16.21 -7.67 1.15
CA ILE A 61 16.27 -8.45 -0.11
C ILE A 61 17.67 -9.04 -0.31
N ARG A 62 18.71 -8.20 -0.25
CA ARG A 62 20.11 -8.64 -0.44
C ARG A 62 20.56 -9.67 0.59
N GLY A 63 19.96 -9.67 1.79
CA GLY A 63 20.31 -10.59 2.86
C GLY A 63 19.60 -11.95 2.80
N VAL A 64 18.39 -12.03 2.24
CA VAL A 64 17.56 -13.25 2.34
C VAL A 64 16.99 -13.78 1.03
N ALA A 65 16.90 -12.97 -0.03
CA ALA A 65 16.19 -13.36 -1.25
C ALA A 65 16.84 -14.55 -1.97
N GLN A 66 18.17 -14.54 -2.08
CA GLN A 66 18.90 -15.63 -2.73
C GLN A 66 18.70 -16.96 -2.01
N GLN A 67 18.71 -16.95 -0.67
CA GLN A 67 18.43 -18.14 0.13
C GLN A 67 17.03 -18.70 -0.17
N VAL A 68 16.04 -17.84 -0.37
CA VAL A 68 14.68 -18.30 -0.74
C VAL A 68 14.67 -18.90 -2.14
N ILE A 69 15.33 -18.27 -3.11
CA ILE A 69 15.43 -18.79 -4.49
C ILE A 69 16.09 -20.17 -4.49
N ASP A 70 17.24 -20.31 -3.82
CA ASP A 70 18.05 -21.53 -3.85
C ASP A 70 17.39 -22.71 -3.13
N ASN A 71 16.59 -22.45 -2.08
CA ASN A 71 16.02 -23.51 -1.23
C ASN A 71 14.54 -23.79 -1.51
N CYS A 72 13.87 -23.02 -2.37
CA CYS A 72 12.43 -23.14 -2.58
C CYS A 72 12.03 -23.42 -4.04
N GLY A 73 12.96 -23.93 -4.85
CA GLY A 73 12.66 -24.40 -6.21
C GLY A 73 12.07 -23.31 -7.11
N VAL A 74 12.44 -22.04 -6.92
CA VAL A 74 11.88 -20.93 -7.70
C VAL A 74 12.35 -21.06 -9.15
N LEU A 75 11.41 -21.38 -10.05
CA LEU A 75 11.71 -21.64 -11.46
C LEU A 75 11.80 -20.34 -12.26
N PHE A 76 10.79 -19.48 -12.12
CA PHE A 76 10.75 -18.14 -12.70
C PHE A 76 9.68 -17.28 -12.01
N GLY A 77 9.66 -16.00 -12.31
CA GLY A 77 8.69 -15.05 -11.81
C GLY A 77 7.81 -14.48 -12.92
N LEU A 78 6.52 -14.26 -12.65
CA LEU A 78 5.60 -13.50 -13.48
C LEU A 78 5.44 -12.10 -12.88
N ALA A 79 6.20 -11.15 -13.39
CA ALA A 79 6.13 -9.76 -12.99
C ALA A 79 5.08 -9.03 -13.81
N MET A 80 4.17 -8.31 -13.15
CA MET A 80 3.09 -7.56 -13.79
C MET A 80 3.20 -6.07 -13.48
N VAL A 81 2.92 -5.22 -14.47
CA VAL A 81 2.79 -3.77 -14.29
C VAL A 81 1.43 -3.34 -14.80
N GLU A 82 0.72 -2.52 -14.02
CA GLU A 82 -0.60 -2.00 -14.36
C GLU A 82 -0.52 -0.58 -14.95
N ASN A 83 -1.52 -0.21 -15.74
CA ASN A 83 -1.73 1.16 -16.22
C ASN A 83 -2.50 2.01 -15.19
N GLN A 84 -2.84 3.25 -15.58
CA GLN A 84 -3.59 4.21 -14.77
C GLN A 84 -5.03 3.77 -14.44
N TYR A 85 -5.55 2.76 -15.13
CA TYR A 85 -6.91 2.23 -14.97
C TYR A 85 -6.93 0.93 -14.17
N ASP A 86 -5.83 0.61 -13.47
CA ASP A 86 -5.62 -0.65 -12.74
C ASP A 86 -5.69 -1.92 -13.63
N GLU A 87 -5.51 -1.77 -14.95
CA GLU A 87 -5.48 -2.89 -15.89
C GLU A 87 -4.04 -3.36 -16.12
N THR A 88 -3.85 -4.68 -16.31
CA THR A 88 -2.53 -5.23 -16.63
C THR A 88 -2.04 -4.70 -17.97
N ALA A 89 -1.00 -3.87 -17.94
CA ALA A 89 -0.41 -3.24 -19.11
C ALA A 89 0.79 -4.04 -19.65
N MET A 90 1.44 -4.81 -18.78
CA MET A 90 2.59 -5.62 -19.13
C MET A 90 2.71 -6.83 -18.20
N ILE A 91 3.13 -7.95 -18.77
CA ILE A 91 3.51 -9.17 -18.06
C ILE A 91 4.90 -9.56 -18.55
N ASP A 92 5.78 -9.94 -17.64
CA ASP A 92 7.11 -10.41 -17.97
C ASP A 92 7.46 -11.67 -17.18
N ALA A 93 8.00 -12.67 -17.90
CA ALA A 93 8.51 -13.90 -17.33
C ALA A 93 10.01 -13.74 -17.08
N VAL A 94 10.39 -13.64 -15.82
CA VAL A 94 11.75 -13.29 -15.41
C VAL A 94 12.44 -14.53 -14.82
N PRO A 95 13.67 -14.88 -15.22
CA PRO A 95 14.43 -15.92 -14.52
C PRO A 95 14.96 -15.40 -13.16
N PRO A 96 15.18 -16.29 -12.16
CA PRO A 96 15.49 -15.87 -10.79
C PRO A 96 16.73 -14.98 -10.64
N ASP A 97 17.77 -15.24 -11.44
CA ASP A 97 19.02 -14.47 -11.48
C ASP A 97 18.82 -13.01 -11.94
N ARG A 98 17.72 -12.74 -12.66
CA ARG A 98 17.38 -11.39 -13.16
C ARG A 98 16.31 -10.68 -12.36
N PHE A 99 15.74 -11.27 -11.30
CA PHE A 99 14.65 -10.66 -10.53
C PHE A 99 14.97 -9.24 -10.08
N ALA A 100 16.15 -9.04 -9.48
CA ALA A 100 16.50 -7.76 -8.87
C ALA A 100 16.66 -6.65 -9.91
N GLU A 101 17.36 -6.92 -11.01
CA GLU A 101 17.53 -5.95 -12.10
C GLU A 101 16.21 -5.65 -12.77
N ARG A 102 15.43 -6.69 -13.06
CA ARG A 102 14.19 -6.52 -13.81
C ARG A 102 13.13 -5.78 -12.99
N GLU A 103 12.99 -6.07 -11.70
CA GLU A 103 12.07 -5.31 -10.85
C GLU A 103 12.41 -3.83 -10.76
N LYS A 104 13.69 -3.45 -10.79
CA LYS A 104 14.10 -2.04 -10.85
C LYS A 104 13.62 -1.36 -12.12
N GLU A 105 13.84 -1.99 -13.27
CA GLU A 105 13.39 -1.49 -14.58
C GLU A 105 11.86 -1.35 -14.62
N LEU A 106 11.16 -2.38 -14.15
CA LEU A 106 9.70 -2.42 -14.11
C LEU A 106 9.12 -1.40 -13.15
N LEU A 107 9.76 -1.14 -12.01
CA LEU A 107 9.33 -0.15 -11.04
C LEU A 107 9.42 1.28 -11.59
N ILE A 108 10.45 1.58 -12.41
CA ILE A 108 10.55 2.88 -13.10
C ILE A 108 9.34 3.08 -14.01
N LEU A 109 8.95 2.05 -14.75
CA LEU A 109 7.78 2.09 -15.62
C LEU A 109 6.47 2.23 -14.82
N ALA A 110 6.32 1.46 -13.75
CA ALA A 110 5.17 1.54 -12.84
C ALA A 110 5.00 2.95 -12.25
N LYS A 111 6.10 3.63 -11.88
CA LYS A 111 6.08 5.01 -11.41
C LYS A 111 5.62 6.00 -12.48
N LYS A 112 5.95 5.75 -13.75
CA LYS A 112 5.52 6.57 -14.90
C LYS A 112 4.04 6.37 -15.23
N TRP A 113 3.53 5.16 -15.05
CA TRP A 113 2.15 4.79 -15.37
C TRP A 113 1.16 4.95 -14.22
N MET A 114 1.64 5.32 -13.04
CA MET A 114 0.79 5.59 -11.88
C MET A 114 -0.17 6.75 -12.14
N PRO A 115 -1.46 6.65 -11.76
CA PRO A 115 -2.39 7.77 -11.84
C PRO A 115 -1.97 8.90 -10.90
N ARG A 116 -2.38 10.12 -11.22
CA ARG A 116 -2.11 11.32 -10.40
C ARG A 116 -3.35 12.18 -10.31
N LEU A 117 -3.49 12.88 -9.19
CA LEU A 117 -4.44 13.98 -9.09
C LEU A 117 -3.95 15.16 -9.94
N PRO A 118 -4.84 15.87 -10.66
CA PRO A 118 -4.45 16.95 -11.57
C PRO A 118 -4.18 18.29 -10.85
N PHE A 119 -3.74 18.23 -9.59
CA PHE A 119 -3.51 19.39 -8.73
C PHE A 119 -2.24 19.20 -7.90
N ASP A 120 -1.51 20.27 -7.62
CA ASP A 120 -0.37 20.25 -6.68
C ASP A 120 -0.79 20.53 -5.24
N GLN A 121 -1.91 21.22 -5.03
CA GLN A 121 -2.48 21.55 -3.72
C GLN A 121 -3.97 21.24 -3.72
N VAL A 122 -4.46 20.67 -2.62
CA VAL A 122 -5.87 20.32 -2.43
C VAL A 122 -6.25 20.63 -0.98
N ASP A 123 -7.20 21.54 -0.78
CA ASP A 123 -7.66 21.89 0.57
C ASP A 123 -8.42 20.73 1.23
N LEU A 124 -9.36 20.13 0.49
CA LEU A 124 -10.13 18.99 0.94
C LEU A 124 -10.22 17.94 -0.17
N LEU A 125 -9.63 16.77 0.07
CA LEU A 125 -9.77 15.60 -0.77
C LEU A 125 -10.86 14.69 -0.19
N VAL A 126 -11.95 14.52 -0.93
CA VAL A 126 -13.02 13.59 -0.56
C VAL A 126 -12.82 12.27 -1.29
N ILE A 127 -12.71 11.19 -0.54
CA ILE A 127 -12.54 9.82 -1.04
C ILE A 127 -13.83 9.05 -0.76
N ASP A 128 -14.49 8.58 -1.82
CA ASP A 128 -15.77 7.87 -1.68
C ASP A 128 -15.63 6.53 -0.95
N ALA A 129 -14.58 5.77 -1.28
CA ALA A 129 -14.30 4.50 -0.65
C ALA A 129 -12.79 4.22 -0.57
N MET A 130 -12.37 3.60 0.53
CA MET A 130 -11.01 3.07 0.70
C MET A 130 -11.04 1.54 0.85
N GLY A 131 -9.92 0.87 0.59
CA GLY A 131 -9.82 -0.56 0.79
C GLY A 131 -8.49 -1.16 0.36
N LYS A 132 -8.11 -2.30 0.98
CA LYS A 132 -6.83 -2.96 0.68
C LYS A 132 -6.74 -3.51 -0.75
N ASN A 133 -7.89 -3.72 -1.38
CA ASN A 133 -8.04 -4.05 -2.79
C ASN A 133 -7.60 -2.89 -3.71
N ILE A 134 -7.81 -1.64 -3.30
CA ILE A 134 -7.34 -0.45 -4.04
C ILE A 134 -5.83 -0.28 -3.81
N SER A 135 -5.44 -0.15 -2.54
CA SER A 135 -4.06 0.12 -2.14
C SER A 135 -3.70 -0.70 -0.91
N GLY A 136 -2.46 -1.15 -0.77
CA GLY A 136 -2.04 -1.97 0.37
C GLY A 136 -2.32 -1.33 1.75
N SER A 137 -2.38 0.00 1.81
CA SER A 137 -2.73 0.84 2.97
C SER A 137 -4.17 1.34 2.95
N GLY A 138 -5.08 0.78 2.15
CA GLY A 138 -6.47 1.24 2.05
C GLY A 138 -6.65 2.46 1.13
N ILE A 139 -5.85 3.50 1.33
CA ILE A 139 -5.75 4.69 0.47
C ILE A 139 -4.41 4.65 -0.25
N ASP A 140 -4.33 5.08 -1.53
CA ASP A 140 -3.06 5.11 -2.24
C ASP A 140 -2.20 6.31 -1.82
N THR A 141 -1.23 6.05 -0.94
CA THR A 141 -0.31 7.05 -0.39
C THR A 141 0.54 7.74 -1.45
N ASN A 142 0.79 7.10 -2.60
CA ASN A 142 1.56 7.71 -3.70
C ASN A 142 0.71 8.70 -4.50
N VAL A 143 -0.62 8.56 -4.48
CA VAL A 143 -1.57 9.41 -5.23
C VAL A 143 -2.05 10.59 -4.39
N VAL A 144 -2.25 10.38 -3.08
CA VAL A 144 -2.80 11.41 -2.17
C VAL A 144 -1.74 12.25 -1.44
N GLY A 145 -0.45 12.00 -1.70
CA GLY A 145 0.65 12.71 -1.04
C GLY A 145 0.74 12.37 0.46
N ARG A 146 0.78 11.06 0.78
CA ARG A 146 0.89 10.51 2.15
C ARG A 146 1.93 9.38 2.25
N LYS A 147 2.94 9.39 1.40
CA LYS A 147 3.98 8.36 1.27
C LYS A 147 4.88 8.27 2.50
N TYR A 148 5.21 9.42 3.10
CA TYR A 148 6.17 9.50 4.20
C TYR A 148 5.55 9.89 5.54
N ASN A 149 4.33 10.46 5.52
CA ASN A 149 3.62 10.89 6.72
C ASN A 149 2.11 10.77 6.45
N ASP A 150 1.38 10.22 7.43
CA ASP A 150 -0.05 9.91 7.32
C ASP A 150 -0.94 11.17 7.18
N HIS A 151 -0.44 12.34 7.58
CA HIS A 151 -1.21 13.59 7.66
C HIS A 151 -0.59 14.76 6.90
N ALA A 152 0.55 14.56 6.22
CA ALA A 152 1.19 15.61 5.42
C ALA A 152 2.06 15.03 4.32
N ALA A 153 2.08 15.70 3.16
CA ALA A 153 3.04 15.39 2.13
C ALA A 153 4.44 15.89 2.52
N ALA A 154 5.48 15.08 2.32
CA ALA A 154 6.87 15.52 2.48
C ALA A 154 7.23 16.66 1.51
N GLU A 155 8.30 17.42 1.73
CA GLU A 155 8.65 18.62 0.95
C GLU A 155 8.54 18.43 -0.58
N LYS A 156 9.12 17.33 -1.11
CA LYS A 156 9.14 17.00 -2.55
C LYS A 156 8.01 16.07 -3.01
N GLU A 157 7.03 15.83 -2.15
CA GLU A 157 5.87 15.00 -2.42
C GLU A 157 4.66 15.86 -2.76
N PHE A 158 3.91 15.46 -3.79
CA PHE A 158 2.72 16.15 -4.26
C PHE A 158 1.63 15.12 -4.60
N PRO A 159 0.35 15.46 -4.45
CA PRO A 159 -0.19 16.76 -4.02
C PRO A 159 0.01 17.06 -2.53
N LYS A 160 -0.03 18.36 -2.18
CA LYS A 160 -0.21 18.83 -0.80
C LYS A 160 -1.69 18.81 -0.47
N VAL A 161 -2.16 17.70 0.09
CA VAL A 161 -3.54 17.59 0.57
C VAL A 161 -3.61 18.08 2.02
N THR A 162 -4.38 19.12 2.29
CA THR A 162 -4.54 19.68 3.64
C THR A 162 -5.41 18.77 4.49
N ARG A 163 -6.60 18.37 4.01
CA ARG A 163 -7.49 17.41 4.69
C ARG A 163 -7.98 16.33 3.75
N ILE A 164 -8.08 15.11 4.28
CA ILE A 164 -8.71 13.97 3.65
C ILE A 164 -9.99 13.63 4.42
N LEU A 165 -11.10 13.52 3.69
CA LEU A 165 -12.37 12.98 4.16
C LEU A 165 -12.64 11.66 3.46
N VAL A 166 -12.80 10.56 4.20
CA VAL A 166 -13.16 9.25 3.61
C VAL A 166 -14.59 8.89 3.96
N ARG A 167 -15.40 8.58 2.94
CA ARG A 167 -16.83 8.35 3.14
C ARG A 167 -17.19 6.90 3.41
N GLY A 168 -16.38 5.91 3.01
CA GLY A 168 -16.75 4.50 3.16
C GLY A 168 -15.63 3.51 2.88
N LEU A 169 -16.01 2.23 2.93
CA LEU A 169 -15.16 1.09 2.55
C LEU A 169 -15.68 0.48 1.26
N THR A 170 -14.79 -0.10 0.45
CA THR A 170 -15.26 -0.96 -0.64
C THR A 170 -15.79 -2.29 -0.08
N PRO A 171 -16.72 -2.97 -0.77
CA PRO A 171 -17.25 -4.26 -0.32
C PRO A 171 -16.18 -5.35 -0.12
N GLU A 172 -15.13 -5.35 -0.95
CA GLU A 172 -14.04 -6.34 -0.95
C GLU A 172 -13.16 -6.28 0.31
N THR A 173 -13.27 -5.19 1.09
CA THR A 173 -12.56 -5.07 2.37
C THR A 173 -13.07 -6.04 3.42
N HIS A 174 -14.32 -6.50 3.30
CA HIS A 174 -15.03 -7.22 4.36
C HIS A 174 -14.94 -6.50 5.73
N GLY A 175 -14.97 -5.16 5.71
CA GLY A 175 -14.89 -4.31 6.89
C GLY A 175 -13.46 -3.97 7.33
N ASN A 176 -12.42 -4.52 6.71
CA ASN A 176 -11.04 -4.16 7.04
C ASN A 176 -10.72 -2.72 6.61
N ALA A 177 -10.62 -1.83 7.58
CA ALA A 177 -10.38 -0.40 7.38
C ALA A 177 -8.90 0.00 7.57
N ALA A 178 -7.95 -0.92 7.34
CA ALA A 178 -6.53 -0.60 7.47
C ALA A 178 -6.15 0.63 6.63
N GLY A 179 -5.59 1.64 7.30
CA GLY A 179 -5.24 2.94 6.74
C GLY A 179 -6.28 4.05 6.93
N ILE A 180 -7.39 3.77 7.62
CA ILE A 180 -8.42 4.78 7.95
C ILE A 180 -7.80 5.99 8.67
N GLY A 181 -6.79 5.74 9.50
CA GLY A 181 -6.10 6.80 10.25
C GLY A 181 -5.25 7.75 9.40
N MET A 182 -5.09 7.52 8.09
CA MET A 182 -4.51 8.52 7.18
C MET A 182 -5.48 9.67 6.86
N ALA A 183 -6.76 9.52 7.17
CA ALA A 183 -7.76 10.55 6.98
C ALA A 183 -7.93 11.37 8.25
N GLU A 184 -8.12 12.69 8.12
CA GLU A 184 -8.46 13.55 9.26
C GLU A 184 -9.95 13.44 9.61
N TYR A 185 -10.79 13.16 8.61
CA TYR A 185 -12.23 13.00 8.77
C TYR A 185 -12.72 11.72 8.10
N CYS A 186 -13.77 11.12 8.66
CA CYS A 186 -14.52 10.09 7.96
C CYS A 186 -16.03 10.19 8.19
N HIS A 187 -16.80 9.59 7.30
CA HIS A 187 -18.23 9.45 7.53
C HIS A 187 -18.49 8.33 8.55
N LYS A 188 -19.46 8.52 9.45
CA LYS A 188 -19.81 7.55 10.50
C LYS A 188 -20.06 6.13 9.96
N ARG A 189 -20.70 6.01 8.79
CA ARG A 189 -20.91 4.73 8.10
C ARG A 189 -19.65 3.90 7.87
N LEU A 190 -18.49 4.55 7.69
CA LEU A 190 -17.21 3.86 7.54
C LEU A 190 -16.83 3.17 8.85
N VAL A 191 -16.91 3.92 9.96
CA VAL A 191 -16.64 3.40 11.32
C VAL A 191 -17.62 2.28 11.68
N ASP A 192 -18.91 2.47 11.39
CA ASP A 192 -19.93 1.46 11.67
C ASP A 192 -19.76 0.18 10.83
N GLY A 193 -19.20 0.30 9.63
CA GLY A 193 -18.88 -0.83 8.75
C GLY A 193 -17.51 -1.47 9.02
N MET A 194 -16.73 -0.95 9.96
CA MET A 194 -15.38 -1.42 10.24
C MET A 194 -15.40 -2.73 11.05
N ASN A 195 -14.72 -3.74 10.55
CA ASN A 195 -14.27 -4.87 11.33
C ASN A 195 -12.98 -4.49 12.08
N VAL A 196 -13.15 -4.15 13.36
CA VAL A 196 -12.05 -3.68 14.23
C VAL A 196 -10.93 -4.71 14.32
N ASP A 197 -11.26 -5.98 14.55
CA ASP A 197 -10.26 -7.04 14.73
C ASP A 197 -9.40 -7.23 13.47
N ALA A 198 -10.04 -7.32 12.30
CA ALA A 198 -9.33 -7.45 11.02
C ALA A 198 -8.42 -6.25 10.73
N THR A 199 -8.89 -5.05 11.08
CA THR A 199 -8.16 -3.78 10.93
C THR A 199 -6.94 -3.76 11.84
N VAL A 200 -7.12 -4.03 13.14
CA VAL A 200 -6.05 -4.04 14.14
C VAL A 200 -5.00 -5.09 13.80
N ILE A 201 -5.41 -6.33 13.48
CA ILE A 201 -4.47 -7.40 13.09
C ILE A 201 -3.61 -6.94 11.91
N ASN A 202 -4.23 -6.38 10.85
CA ASN A 202 -3.46 -5.93 9.68
C ASN A 202 -2.49 -4.80 10.00
N CYS A 203 -2.94 -3.79 10.75
CA CYS A 203 -2.11 -2.65 11.11
C CYS A 203 -0.93 -3.07 12.00
N ILE A 204 -1.13 -4.01 12.93
CA ILE A 204 -0.05 -4.57 13.76
C ILE A 204 0.90 -5.42 12.92
N THR A 205 0.40 -6.32 12.06
CA THR A 205 1.26 -7.13 11.18
C THR A 205 2.12 -6.26 10.26
N GLY A 206 1.57 -5.13 9.80
CA GLY A 206 2.27 -4.15 8.96
C GLY A 206 3.16 -3.16 9.71
N ASN A 207 3.21 -3.19 11.05
CA ASN A 207 3.85 -2.18 11.89
C ASN A 207 3.38 -0.73 11.61
N ALA A 208 2.10 -0.56 11.30
CA ALA A 208 1.46 0.72 11.01
C ALA A 208 0.26 0.97 11.95
N PRO A 209 0.49 1.13 13.28
CA PRO A 209 -0.59 1.26 14.25
C PRO A 209 -1.47 2.50 14.02
N SER A 210 -0.90 3.60 13.52
CA SER A 210 -1.65 4.80 13.13
C SER A 210 -2.72 4.51 12.08
N GLY A 211 -2.50 3.52 11.21
CA GLY A 211 -3.47 3.11 10.20
C GLY A 211 -4.79 2.57 10.76
N ALA A 212 -4.86 2.24 12.06
CA ALA A 212 -6.10 1.84 12.73
C ALA A 212 -6.74 2.98 13.56
N ALA A 213 -6.14 4.17 13.60
CA ALA A 213 -6.68 5.30 14.35
C ALA A 213 -8.00 5.77 13.73
N ILE A 214 -9.05 5.89 14.55
CA ILE A 214 -10.38 6.30 14.08
C ILE A 214 -10.40 7.84 13.95
N PRO A 215 -10.66 8.40 12.75
CA PRO A 215 -10.75 9.84 12.55
C PRO A 215 -12.00 10.46 13.21
N ILE A 216 -12.02 11.79 13.26
CA ILE A 216 -13.24 12.54 13.60
C ILE A 216 -14.33 12.18 12.58
N HIS A 217 -15.54 11.89 13.05
CA HIS A 217 -16.59 11.40 12.16
C HIS A 217 -17.99 11.90 12.51
N PHE A 218 -18.80 12.09 11.46
CA PHE A 218 -20.14 12.64 11.54
C PHE A 218 -21.14 11.79 10.75
N ALA A 219 -22.43 11.96 11.05
CA ALA A 219 -23.48 11.11 10.51
C ALA A 219 -23.90 11.46 9.07
N THR A 220 -23.53 12.66 8.58
CA THR A 220 -23.92 13.15 7.26
C THR A 220 -22.72 13.70 6.49
N ASP A 221 -22.77 13.62 5.16
CA ASP A 221 -21.75 14.23 4.30
C ASP A 221 -21.69 15.75 4.49
N THR A 222 -22.83 16.42 4.65
CA THR A 222 -22.90 17.88 4.89
C THR A 222 -22.09 18.27 6.11
N GLU A 223 -22.32 17.60 7.25
CA GLU A 223 -21.60 17.90 8.49
C GLU A 223 -20.11 17.56 8.35
N CYS A 224 -19.76 16.45 7.70
CA CYS A 224 -18.36 16.11 7.41
C CYS A 224 -17.65 17.22 6.61
N LEU A 225 -18.29 17.71 5.54
CA LEU A 225 -17.74 18.76 4.68
C LEU A 225 -17.60 20.09 5.42
N GLU A 226 -18.64 20.53 6.13
CA GLU A 226 -18.62 21.78 6.91
C GLU A 226 -17.51 21.78 7.95
N LYS A 227 -17.34 20.67 8.68
CA LYS A 227 -16.32 20.55 9.73
C LYS A 227 -14.92 20.41 9.15
N ALA A 228 -14.75 19.69 8.04
CA ALA A 228 -13.46 19.57 7.38
C ALA A 228 -12.98 20.92 6.83
N LEU A 229 -13.85 21.67 6.15
CA LEU A 229 -13.55 22.99 5.58
C LEU A 229 -13.19 24.03 6.64
N GLN A 230 -13.69 23.92 7.88
CA GLN A 230 -13.27 24.80 8.97
C GLN A 230 -11.79 24.66 9.35
N THR A 231 -11.11 23.60 8.89
CA THR A 231 -9.73 23.27 9.28
C THR A 231 -8.72 23.30 8.14
N VAL A 232 -9.10 23.80 6.95
CA VAL A 232 -8.19 23.91 5.80
C VAL A 232 -7.34 25.19 5.80
N GLY A 233 -7.56 26.09 6.77
CA GLY A 233 -6.80 27.33 6.94
C GLY A 233 -7.58 28.57 6.48
N PHE A 234 -6.90 29.71 6.35
CA PHE A 234 -7.48 30.99 5.93
C PHE A 234 -7.67 31.06 4.41
N VAL A 235 -8.40 30.10 3.85
CA VAL A 235 -8.74 30.04 2.43
C VAL A 235 -10.16 30.60 2.26
N LYS A 236 -10.36 31.47 1.27
CA LYS A 236 -11.71 31.95 0.94
C LYS A 236 -12.48 30.84 0.21
N PRO A 237 -13.78 30.65 0.49
CA PRO A 237 -14.60 29.65 -0.20
C PRO A 237 -14.62 29.85 -1.72
#